data_AF-A0A3S4GE96-F1
#
_entry.id   AF-A0A3S4GE96-F1
#
_cell.length_a   1.000
_cell.length_b   1.000
_cell.length_c   1.000
_cell.angle_alpha   90.00
_cell.angle_beta   90.00
_cell.angle_gamma   90.00
#
_symmetry.space_group_name_H-M   'P 1'
#
loop_
_entity.id
_entity.type
_entity.pdbx_description
1 polymer ?
#
loop_
_entity_poly.entity_id
_entity_poly.type
_entity_poly.pdbx_seq_one_letter_code
_entity_poly.pdbx_strand_id
1 'polypeptide(L)'
;MICDATHKTEVRSVEDLLLDAVGSVAFCAYKMKNAVAKKGSKNARYHIGVLAQDVRDAITAVGLDWRQYALIAYEEAEIEIARDDHGNLIPLSPEQTLIATDKNGHVHIESEQDRVVEKEGKRLFVRGTYMLRMEEFLALRMAYIERKLLNND
;
A
#
# COMPACT_ATOMS: atom_id res chain seq x y z
N MET A 1 -1.91 -21.94 2.52
CA MET A 1 -0.72 -21.61 3.33
C MET A 1 -0.28 -22.88 4.04
N ILE A 2 1.02 -23.19 4.09
CA ILE A 2 1.54 -24.30 4.89
C ILE A 2 1.68 -23.80 6.35
N CYS A 3 0.97 -24.43 7.28
CA CYS A 3 0.96 -24.07 8.71
C CYS A 3 1.50 -25.22 9.60
N ASP A 4 2.41 -26.02 9.07
CA ASP A 4 3.03 -27.15 9.78
C ASP A 4 4.31 -26.69 10.49
N ALA A 5 4.52 -27.12 11.74
CA ALA A 5 5.69 -26.76 12.54
C ALA A 5 7.01 -27.23 11.89
N THR A 6 6.99 -28.33 11.12
CA THR A 6 8.17 -28.86 10.42
C THR A 6 8.67 -27.96 9.28
N HIS A 7 7.85 -26.99 8.86
CA HIS A 7 8.16 -26.04 7.79
C HIS A 7 8.47 -24.63 8.33
N LYS A 8 8.64 -24.48 9.66
CA LYS A 8 8.84 -23.19 10.33
C LYS A 8 10.03 -23.27 11.29
N THR A 9 10.71 -22.15 11.47
CA THR A 9 11.82 -21.98 12.42
C THR A 9 11.62 -20.69 13.20
N GLU A 10 12.39 -20.49 14.27
CA GLU A 10 12.40 -19.26 15.07
C GLU A 10 11.01 -18.88 15.62
N VAL A 11 10.22 -19.90 15.98
CA VAL A 11 8.89 -19.72 16.56
C VAL A 11 9.02 -19.05 17.93
N ARG A 12 8.44 -17.85 18.05
CA ARG A 12 8.46 -17.01 19.25
C ARG A 12 7.18 -16.20 19.37
N SER A 13 6.95 -15.62 20.55
CA SER A 13 5.86 -14.67 20.76
C SER A 13 6.04 -13.43 19.87
N VAL A 14 4.92 -12.83 19.47
CA VAL A 14 4.92 -11.55 18.76
C VAL A 14 5.37 -10.45 19.71
N GLU A 15 6.23 -9.55 19.23
CA GLU A 15 6.77 -8.44 20.02
C GLU A 15 5.68 -7.41 20.36
N ASP A 16 5.69 -6.93 21.61
CA ASP A 16 4.70 -5.97 22.11
C ASP A 16 4.69 -4.66 21.33
N LEU A 17 5.86 -4.12 20.96
CA LEU A 17 5.97 -2.90 20.15
C LEU A 17 5.27 -3.04 18.79
N LEU A 18 5.37 -4.21 18.15
CA LEU A 18 4.67 -4.48 16.89
C LEU A 18 3.15 -4.54 17.11
N LEU A 19 2.71 -5.22 18.17
CA LEU A 19 1.29 -5.29 18.52
C LEU A 19 0.71 -3.90 18.81
N ASP A 20 1.43 -3.06 19.55
CA ASP A 20 1.00 -1.69 19.86
C ASP A 20 0.96 -0.80 18.62
N ALA A 21 1.99 -0.86 17.77
CA ALA A 21 2.02 -0.11 16.52
C ALA A 21 0.85 -0.50 15.60
N VAL A 22 0.67 -1.78 15.29
CA VAL A 22 -0.44 -2.27 14.46
C VAL A 22 -1.79 -2.01 15.13
N GLY A 23 -1.86 -2.17 16.45
CA GLY A 23 -3.04 -1.91 17.28
C GLY A 23 -3.49 -0.45 17.27
N SER A 24 -2.58 0.50 17.07
CA SER A 24 -2.91 1.94 17.04
C SER A 24 -3.54 2.41 15.73
N VAL A 25 -3.36 1.68 14.63
CA VAL A 25 -3.87 2.09 13.31
C VAL A 25 -5.39 2.06 13.31
N ALA A 26 -6.08 3.11 12.87
CA ALA A 26 -7.55 3.10 12.82
C ALA A 26 -8.07 2.40 11.56
N PHE A 27 -9.15 1.62 11.70
CA PHE A 27 -9.91 1.20 10.52
C PHE A 27 -10.63 2.40 9.90
N CYS A 28 -10.68 2.43 8.57
CA CYS A 28 -11.34 3.47 7.80
C CYS A 28 -12.25 2.86 6.73
N ALA A 29 -13.21 3.67 6.28
CA ALA A 29 -14.03 3.38 5.11
C ALA A 29 -13.58 4.26 3.94
N TYR A 30 -13.35 3.65 2.78
CA TYR A 30 -12.85 4.36 1.60
C TYR A 30 -13.54 3.88 0.32
N LYS A 31 -13.47 4.70 -0.73
CA LYS A 31 -13.92 4.33 -2.09
C LYS A 31 -12.73 4.31 -3.01
N MET A 32 -12.71 3.35 -3.93
CA MET A 32 -11.66 3.30 -4.96
C MET A 32 -11.82 4.47 -5.94
N LYS A 33 -10.76 5.25 -6.18
CA LYS A 33 -10.77 6.39 -7.12
C LYS A 33 -11.33 5.98 -8.49
N ASN A 34 -10.90 4.83 -9.02
CA ASN A 34 -11.40 4.30 -10.30
C ASN A 34 -12.91 4.01 -10.27
N ALA A 35 -13.44 3.44 -9.18
CA ALA A 35 -14.87 3.20 -9.05
C ALA A 35 -15.67 4.51 -8.99
N VAL A 36 -15.14 5.54 -8.32
CA VAL A 36 -15.74 6.87 -8.27
C VAL A 36 -15.73 7.52 -9.66
N ALA A 37 -14.62 7.46 -10.39
CA ALA A 37 -14.52 7.99 -11.74
C ALA A 37 -15.50 7.30 -12.72
N LYS A 38 -15.61 5.97 -12.66
CA LYS A 38 -16.45 5.18 -13.57
C LYS A 38 -17.94 5.27 -13.28
N LYS A 39 -18.32 5.30 -11.99
CA LYS A 39 -19.74 5.12 -11.56
C LYS A 39 -20.33 6.36 -10.89
N GLY A 40 -19.50 7.37 -10.59
CA GLY A 40 -19.86 8.51 -9.75
C GLY A 40 -19.78 8.18 -8.26
N SER A 41 -19.49 9.21 -7.45
CA SER A 41 -19.31 9.07 -6.00
C SER A 41 -20.52 8.43 -5.32
N LYS A 42 -21.74 8.78 -5.74
CA LYS A 42 -22.99 8.23 -5.17
C LYS A 42 -23.10 6.70 -5.35
N ASN A 43 -22.65 6.15 -6.47
CA ASN A 43 -22.81 4.72 -6.81
C ASN A 43 -21.57 3.89 -6.47
N ALA A 44 -20.42 4.52 -6.27
CA ALA A 44 -19.23 3.83 -5.79
C ALA A 44 -19.44 3.34 -4.35
N ARG A 45 -19.07 2.08 -4.09
CA ARG A 45 -19.26 1.42 -2.79
C ARG A 45 -18.12 1.77 -1.84
N TYR A 46 -18.43 1.79 -0.55
CA TYR A 46 -17.41 1.82 0.49
C TYR A 46 -16.79 0.43 0.66
N HIS A 47 -15.47 0.44 0.83
CA HIS A 47 -14.64 -0.65 1.30
C HIS A 47 -14.17 -0.30 2.70
N ILE A 48 -13.84 -1.31 3.51
CA ILE A 48 -13.41 -1.13 4.89
C ILE A 48 -12.06 -1.82 5.06
N GLY A 49 -11.14 -1.16 5.75
CA GLY A 49 -9.81 -1.69 6.02
C GLY A 49 -8.93 -0.65 6.68
N VAL A 50 -7.64 -0.72 6.41
CA VAL A 50 -6.64 0.29 6.80
C VAL A 50 -5.85 0.71 5.56
N LEU A 51 -5.08 1.79 5.66
CA LEU A 51 -4.15 2.19 4.60
C LEU A 51 -2.77 1.59 4.89
N ALA A 52 -2.10 1.07 3.86
CA ALA A 52 -0.79 0.43 4.03
C ALA A 52 0.27 1.42 4.56
N GLN A 53 0.19 2.70 4.16
CA GLN A 53 1.05 3.77 4.66
C GLN A 53 0.85 4.00 6.15
N ASP A 54 -0.38 4.03 6.66
CA ASP A 54 -0.62 4.21 8.10
C ASP A 54 0.00 3.07 8.92
N VAL A 55 -0.06 1.83 8.41
CA VAL A 55 0.59 0.67 9.04
C VAL A 55 2.12 0.78 8.97
N ARG A 56 2.67 1.14 7.80
CA ARG A 56 4.11 1.39 7.61
C ARG A 56 4.63 2.42 8.61
N ASP A 57 3.91 3.54 8.72
CA ASP A 57 4.32 4.70 9.52
C ASP A 57 4.20 4.39 11.01
N ALA A 58 3.14 3.69 11.44
CA ALA A 58 2.99 3.26 12.84
C ALA A 58 4.14 2.33 13.28
N ILE A 59 4.53 1.36 12.44
CA ILE A 59 5.64 0.44 12.73
C ILE A 59 6.98 1.21 12.76
N THR A 60 7.19 2.09 11.78
CA THR A 60 8.43 2.88 11.70
C THR A 60 8.56 3.85 12.88
N ALA A 61 7.46 4.44 13.35
CA ALA A 61 7.43 5.39 14.45
C ALA A 61 7.90 4.80 15.80
N VAL A 62 7.75 3.48 15.99
CA VAL A 62 8.25 2.77 17.18
C VAL A 62 9.67 2.21 17.00
N GLY A 63 10.34 2.56 15.90
CA GLY A 63 11.72 2.13 15.61
C GLY A 63 11.85 0.74 15.00
N LEU A 64 10.74 0.11 14.61
CA LEU A 64 10.74 -1.19 13.95
C LEU A 64 10.84 -1.04 12.43
N ASP A 65 11.47 -2.02 11.79
CA ASP A 65 11.53 -2.10 10.34
C ASP A 65 10.37 -2.95 9.80
N TRP A 66 9.40 -2.28 9.17
CA TRP A 66 8.22 -2.93 8.61
C TRP A 66 8.56 -4.02 7.58
N ARG A 67 9.73 -3.96 6.92
CA ARG A 67 10.17 -4.93 5.92
C ARG A 67 10.52 -6.30 6.50
N GLN A 68 10.72 -6.39 7.82
CA GLN A 68 10.96 -7.65 8.53
C GLN A 68 9.70 -8.50 8.68
N TYR A 69 8.53 -7.88 8.50
CA TYR A 69 7.25 -8.53 8.63
C TYR A 69 6.65 -8.63 7.23
N ALA A 70 6.25 -9.82 6.83
CA ALA A 70 5.57 -10.10 5.56
C ALA A 70 4.16 -9.46 5.47
N LEU A 71 3.95 -8.32 6.11
CA LEU A 71 2.72 -7.58 6.28
C LEU A 71 2.47 -6.60 5.13
N ILE A 72 3.52 -5.86 4.72
CA ILE A 72 3.44 -4.84 3.67
C ILE A 72 4.28 -5.30 2.49
N ALA A 73 3.73 -5.15 1.29
CA ALA A 73 4.46 -5.29 0.03
C ALA A 73 4.56 -3.92 -0.65
N TYR A 74 5.68 -3.69 -1.34
CA TYR A 74 5.90 -2.50 -2.14
C TYR A 74 6.36 -2.92 -3.54
N GLU A 75 5.68 -2.39 -4.55
CA GLU A 75 6.00 -2.64 -5.95
C GLU A 75 6.09 -1.32 -6.71
N GLU A 76 6.96 -1.27 -7.71
CA GLU A 76 7.09 -0.15 -8.63
C GLU A 76 6.68 -0.59 -10.03
N ALA A 77 5.86 0.23 -10.69
CA ALA A 77 5.58 0.11 -12.12
C ALA A 77 6.26 1.27 -12.85
N GLU A 78 6.85 0.99 -14.00
CA GLU A 78 7.54 1.97 -14.84
C GLU A 78 6.87 2.04 -16.22
N ILE A 79 6.66 3.25 -16.73
CA ILE A 79 6.23 3.47 -18.11
C ILE A 79 7.09 4.56 -18.76
N GLU A 80 7.34 4.45 -20.07
CA GLU A 80 7.95 5.54 -20.83
C GLU A 80 6.97 6.69 -21.04
N ILE A 81 7.44 7.92 -20.86
CA ILE A 81 6.64 9.13 -20.98
C ILE A 81 7.29 10.20 -21.86
N ALA A 82 6.46 11.05 -22.43
CA ALA A 82 6.84 12.33 -23.03
C ALA A 82 6.11 13.49 -22.35
N ARG A 83 6.46 14.72 -22.74
CA ARG A 83 5.71 15.93 -22.38
C ARG A 83 4.97 16.45 -23.61
N ASP A 84 3.70 16.80 -23.43
CA ASP A 84 2.95 17.52 -24.46
C ASP A 84 3.39 19.01 -24.55
N ASP A 85 2.79 19.77 -25.47
CA ASP A 85 3.07 21.21 -25.67
C ASP A 85 2.76 22.08 -24.44
N HIS A 86 2.01 21.54 -23.48
CA HIS A 86 1.65 22.19 -22.22
C HIS A 86 2.48 21.69 -21.02
N GLY A 87 3.42 20.77 -21.26
CA GLY A 87 4.28 20.19 -20.24
C GLY A 87 3.68 19.02 -19.46
N ASN A 88 2.47 18.54 -19.79
CA ASN A 88 1.82 17.40 -19.14
C ASN A 88 2.51 16.09 -19.49
N LEU A 89 2.54 15.13 -18.56
CA LEU A 89 3.17 13.83 -18.77
C LEU A 89 2.20 12.89 -19.50
N ILE A 90 2.63 12.38 -20.66
CA ILE A 90 1.84 11.43 -21.48
C ILE A 90 2.60 10.11 -21.66
N PRO A 91 1.95 8.94 -21.52
CA PRO A 91 2.57 7.65 -21.84
C PRO A 91 2.92 7.56 -23.33
N LEU A 92 4.10 7.03 -23.65
CA LEU A 92 4.47 6.75 -25.05
C LEU A 92 3.80 5.49 -25.61
N SER A 93 3.31 4.60 -24.75
CA SER A 93 2.57 3.39 -25.13
C SER A 93 1.27 3.29 -24.32
N PRO A 94 0.24 4.10 -24.66
CA PRO A 94 -0.99 4.20 -23.86
C PRO A 94 -1.74 2.87 -23.69
N GLU A 95 -1.64 1.97 -24.66
CA GLU A 95 -2.37 0.70 -24.67
C GLU A 95 -1.79 -0.35 -23.72
N GLN A 96 -0.55 -0.15 -23.23
CA GLN A 96 0.16 -1.07 -22.34
C GLN A 96 0.38 -0.50 -20.94
N THR A 97 -0.33 0.56 -20.56
CA THR A 97 -0.04 1.27 -19.31
C THR A 97 -0.51 0.49 -18.07
N LEU A 98 0.43 0.14 -17.19
CA LEU A 98 0.16 -0.36 -15.83
C LEU A 98 -0.27 0.78 -14.88
N ILE A 99 -0.13 2.04 -15.32
CA ILE A 99 -0.39 3.25 -14.54
C ILE A 99 -1.61 3.95 -15.13
N ALA A 100 -2.62 4.19 -14.28
CA ALA A 100 -3.85 4.85 -14.70
C ALA A 100 -3.58 6.30 -15.16
N THR A 101 -4.20 6.68 -16.27
CA THR A 101 -4.23 8.07 -16.77
C THR A 101 -5.55 8.75 -16.41
N ASP A 102 -5.56 10.08 -16.47
CA ASP A 102 -6.81 10.83 -16.43
C ASP A 102 -7.61 10.72 -17.75
N LYS A 103 -8.72 11.45 -17.83
CA LYS A 103 -9.61 11.50 -19.02
C LYS A 103 -8.95 12.06 -20.28
N ASN A 104 -7.83 12.79 -20.14
CA ASN A 104 -7.06 13.38 -21.24
C ASN A 104 -5.83 12.50 -21.59
N GLY A 105 -5.63 11.38 -20.91
CA GLY A 105 -4.47 10.50 -21.13
C GLY A 105 -3.21 10.93 -20.37
N HIS A 106 -3.32 11.85 -19.41
CA HIS A 106 -2.17 12.31 -18.63
C HIS A 106 -1.90 11.45 -17.41
N VAL A 107 -0.62 11.32 -17.05
CA VAL A 107 -0.16 10.74 -15.79
C VAL A 107 0.21 11.86 -14.81
N HIS A 108 -0.17 11.68 -13.55
CA HIS A 108 0.02 12.67 -12.49
C HIS A 108 0.85 12.08 -11.36
N ILE A 109 1.72 12.88 -10.76
CA ILE A 109 2.37 12.54 -9.48
C ILE A 109 1.29 12.63 -8.40
N GLU A 110 0.92 11.49 -7.82
CA GLU A 110 -0.15 11.40 -6.81
C GLU A 110 0.38 11.20 -5.39
N SER A 111 1.64 10.79 -5.25
CA SER A 111 2.26 10.53 -3.95
C SER A 111 3.76 10.78 -4.00
N GLU A 112 4.39 10.77 -2.82
CA GLU A 112 5.85 10.80 -2.66
C GLU A 112 6.58 9.61 -3.30
N GLN A 113 5.87 8.53 -3.65
CA GLN A 113 6.45 7.37 -4.32
C GLN A 113 6.52 7.55 -5.85
N ASP A 114 5.67 8.43 -6.39
CA ASP A 114 5.62 8.74 -7.81
C ASP A 114 6.79 9.67 -8.19
N ARG A 115 7.51 9.33 -9.26
CA ARG A 115 8.65 10.14 -9.73
C ARG A 115 8.89 9.99 -11.21
N VAL A 116 9.57 10.98 -11.80
CA VAL A 116 10.12 10.90 -13.15
C VAL A 116 11.61 10.68 -13.06
N VAL A 117 12.11 9.66 -13.77
CA VAL A 117 13.54 9.33 -13.83
C VAL A 117 13.99 9.30 -15.29
N GLU A 118 15.27 9.63 -15.52
CA GLU A 118 15.92 9.43 -16.81
C GLU A 118 16.83 8.19 -16.74
N LYS A 119 16.61 7.22 -17.63
CA LYS A 119 17.35 5.96 -17.68
C LYS A 119 17.58 5.59 -19.14
N GLU A 120 18.84 5.36 -19.53
CA GLU A 120 19.22 4.96 -20.90
C GLU A 120 18.69 5.93 -21.99
N GLY A 121 18.63 7.23 -21.69
CA GLY A 121 18.12 8.26 -22.62
C GLY A 121 16.60 8.32 -22.73
N LYS A 122 15.87 7.52 -21.95
CA LYS A 122 14.40 7.51 -21.86
C LYS A 122 13.93 8.20 -20.60
N ARG A 123 12.79 8.88 -20.68
CA ARG A 123 12.08 9.41 -19.52
C ARG A 123 11.04 8.40 -19.08
N LEU A 124 11.17 7.95 -17.84
CA LEU A 124 10.27 6.99 -17.22
C LEU A 124 9.46 7.67 -16.13
N PHE A 125 8.16 7.41 -16.09
CA PHE A 125 7.35 7.66 -14.91
C PHE A 125 7.30 6.38 -14.09
N VAL A 126 7.67 6.50 -12.82
CA VAL A 126 7.63 5.40 -11.85
C VAL A 126 6.50 5.65 -10.88
N ARG A 127 5.64 4.64 -10.68
CA ARG A 127 4.61 4.62 -9.64
C ARG A 127 4.91 3.55 -8.62
N GLY A 128 5.18 3.98 -7.39
CA GLY A 128 5.31 3.06 -6.27
C GLY A 128 3.97 2.82 -5.56
N THR A 129 3.64 1.56 -5.34
CA THR A 129 2.37 1.15 -4.71
C THR A 129 2.65 0.29 -3.48
N TYR A 130 2.11 0.72 -2.34
CA TYR A 130 2.05 -0.12 -1.15
C TYR A 130 0.80 -1.00 -1.15
N MET A 131 0.99 -2.25 -0.77
CA MET A 131 -0.08 -3.22 -0.57
C MET A 131 0.05 -3.83 0.82
N LEU A 132 -1.07 -4.25 1.38
CA LEU A 132 -1.13 -4.87 2.69
C LEU A 132 -1.66 -6.29 2.56
N ARG A 133 -0.97 -7.26 3.16
CA ARG A 133 -1.51 -8.61 3.36
C ARG A 133 -2.49 -8.55 4.53
N MET A 134 -3.78 -8.45 4.21
CA MET A 134 -4.82 -8.19 5.21
C MET A 134 -4.93 -9.33 6.23
N GLU A 135 -4.64 -10.56 5.83
CA GLU A 135 -4.67 -11.73 6.71
C GLU A 135 -3.62 -11.63 7.83
N GLU A 136 -2.39 -11.21 7.50
CA GLU A 136 -1.33 -10.96 8.47
C GLU A 136 -1.67 -9.77 9.38
N PHE A 137 -2.24 -8.70 8.80
CA PHE A 137 -2.70 -7.54 9.57
C PHE A 137 -3.77 -7.94 10.59
N LEU A 138 -4.76 -8.73 10.16
CA LEU A 138 -5.84 -9.18 11.03
C LEU A 138 -5.33 -10.15 12.11
N ALA A 139 -4.37 -11.03 11.80
CA ALA A 139 -3.73 -11.88 12.80
C ALA A 139 -3.05 -11.07 13.91
N LEU A 140 -2.25 -10.05 13.53
CA LEU A 140 -1.63 -9.13 14.48
C LEU A 140 -2.66 -8.32 15.28
N ARG A 141 -3.73 -7.85 14.62
CA ARG A 141 -4.82 -7.14 15.28
C ARG A 141 -5.53 -8.01 16.31
N MET A 142 -5.77 -9.29 16.00
CA MET A 142 -6.38 -10.24 16.94
C MET A 142 -5.47 -10.48 18.14
N ALA A 143 -4.17 -10.68 17.93
CA ALA A 143 -3.20 -10.83 19.01
C ALA A 143 -3.13 -9.58 19.91
N TYR A 144 -3.21 -8.37 19.33
CA TYR A 144 -3.31 -7.13 20.08
C TYR A 144 -4.57 -7.07 20.96
N ILE A 145 -5.72 -7.45 20.41
CA ILE A 145 -7.00 -7.48 21.14
C ILE A 145 -6.96 -8.54 22.25
N GLU A 146 -6.49 -9.74 21.96
CA GLU A 146 -6.32 -10.82 22.94
C GLU A 146 -5.47 -10.35 24.12
N ARG A 147 -4.29 -9.76 23.84
CA ARG A 147 -3.42 -9.19 24.88
C ARG A 147 -4.14 -8.13 25.71
N LYS A 148 -4.93 -7.23 25.09
CA LYS A 148 -5.70 -6.22 25.82
C LYS A 148 -6.78 -6.84 26.72
N LEU A 149 -7.44 -7.90 26.26
CA LEU A 149 -8.47 -8.59 27.04
C LEU A 149 -7.88 -9.36 28.23
N LEU A 150 -6.71 -9.98 28.05
CA LEU A 150 -6.03 -10.73 29.11
C LEU A 150 -5.37 -9.84 30.16
N ASN A 151 -4.96 -8.63 29.78
CA ASN A 151 -4.27 -7.68 30.68
C ASN A 151 -5.22 -6.66 31.33
N ASN A 152 -6.52 -6.74 31.07
CA ASN A 152 -7.53 -5.93 31.75
C ASN A 152 -8.03 -6.69 33.01
N ASP A 153 -7.23 -6.65 34.08
CA ASP A 153 -7.69 -6.83 35.47
C ASP A 153 -8.00 -5.45 36.09
#